data_AF-A0A1E5FX54-F1
#
_entry.id   AF-A0A1E5FX54-F1
#
_cell.length_a   1.000
_cell.length_b   1.000
_cell.length_c   1.000
_cell.angle_alpha   90.00
_cell.angle_beta   90.00
_cell.angle_gamma   90.00
#
_symmetry.space_group_name_H-M   'P 1'
#
loop_
_entity.id
_entity.type
_entity.pdbx_description
1 polymer ?
#
loop_
_entity_poly.entity_id
_entity_poly.type
_entity_poly.pdbx_seq_one_letter_code
_entity_poly.pdbx_strand_id
1 'polypeptide(L)'
;MAELVGAARTYQRLPFSFANRYKMVLEYQHPERPPVLYYVEPLKSAAIIEVSRVVKNGFTPQAISADEFDKKLTDAYQRDSSEARQLMEDIGADNDDFFSLAEELPQDEDLLESEDDAPIIKLINAMLGEAIKEGASDIHIETFEKSLSIRFRIDGVLRDVLAPSRKLAPLLVSRVKVMAKLDIAEKRVPQDGRISLRIGGRAVDVRVSTMPSSHGERVVMRLLDKNATRLDLHSLGMTAENHENFRKLIQRPHGIILVTGPTGSGKSTTLYAGLQELNSNERNILTVEDPIEFDIDGIGQTQVNPKVDMTFARGLRAILRQDPDVVMIGEIRDLETAEIAVQASLTGHLVMSTLHTNTAIGAITRLRDMGIEPFLISSSLLGVLAQRLVRTLCNDCKEPYEADKEQKKLFGLKKKESLTLYHAKGCESCSHKGYRGRTGIHELLMIDDSVQELIHSEAGEQAIEKAIRGTTPSIRDDGLSKVLKGVTSLEEVMRVTKEV
;
A
#
# COMPACT_ATOMS: atom_id res chain seq x y z
N MET A 1 8.20 29.89 58.34
CA MET A 1 6.99 30.09 57.52
C MET A 1 7.43 30.85 56.27
N ALA A 2 8.30 30.23 55.46
CA ALA A 2 7.96 29.47 54.23
C ALA A 2 7.96 30.42 53.02
N GLU A 3 8.59 30.20 51.87
CA GLU A 3 9.45 29.17 51.26
C GLU A 3 10.07 29.92 50.06
N LEU A 4 11.38 30.13 49.99
CA LEU A 4 12.27 29.51 48.99
C LEU A 4 11.56 28.54 48.02
N VAL A 5 10.91 29.06 46.98
CA VAL A 5 10.52 28.28 45.80
C VAL A 5 11.61 28.39 44.74
N GLY A 6 12.31 27.27 44.52
CA GLY A 6 13.51 27.16 43.71
C GLY A 6 13.32 27.42 42.22
N ALA A 7 14.36 27.97 41.60
CA ALA A 7 14.51 27.99 40.16
C ALA A 7 14.46 26.56 39.61
N ALA A 8 13.51 26.28 38.73
CA ALA A 8 13.42 25.01 38.02
C ALA A 8 14.74 24.77 37.26
N ARG A 9 15.52 23.75 37.65
CA ARG A 9 16.71 23.33 36.90
C ARG A 9 16.27 22.86 35.51
N THR A 10 16.61 23.62 34.48
CA THR A 10 16.39 23.21 33.09
C THR A 10 17.28 22.00 32.79
N TYR A 11 16.67 20.84 32.54
CA TYR A 11 17.41 19.64 32.15
C TYR A 11 18.11 19.88 30.80
N GLN A 12 19.43 20.04 30.80
CA GLN A 12 20.20 20.22 29.57
C GLN A 12 20.51 18.86 28.95
N ARG A 13 19.99 18.60 27.75
CA ARG A 13 20.31 17.42 26.94
C ARG A 13 21.36 17.77 25.88
N LEU A 14 22.13 16.78 25.44
CA LEU A 14 23.01 16.94 24.29
C LEU A 14 22.19 16.88 22.99
N PRO A 15 22.58 17.57 21.90
CA PRO A 15 21.92 17.39 20.61
C PRO A 15 22.03 15.94 20.11
N PHE A 16 20.96 15.39 19.51
CA PHE A 16 20.96 14.00 19.02
C PHE A 16 22.11 13.71 18.04
N SER A 17 22.35 14.63 17.11
CA SER A 17 23.43 14.51 16.12
C SER A 17 24.82 14.44 16.77
N PHE A 18 25.01 15.15 17.88
CA PHE A 18 26.23 15.10 18.69
C PHE A 18 26.31 13.78 19.48
N ALA A 19 25.22 13.42 20.17
CA ALA A 19 25.13 12.21 20.99
C ALA A 19 25.37 10.94 20.16
N ASN A 20 24.76 10.82 18.98
CA ASN A 20 24.94 9.68 18.09
C ASN A 20 26.34 9.66 17.45
N ARG A 21 26.88 10.82 17.04
CA ARG A 21 28.22 10.91 16.42
C ARG A 21 29.34 10.55 17.39
N TYR A 22 29.24 11.02 18.64
CA TYR A 22 30.28 10.83 19.65
C TYR A 22 30.00 9.69 20.62
N LYS A 23 28.86 9.00 20.45
CA LYS A 23 28.39 7.90 21.29
C LYS A 23 28.39 8.28 22.78
N MET A 24 27.73 9.39 23.09
CA MET A 24 27.57 9.94 24.44
C MET A 24 26.13 10.36 24.73
N VAL A 25 25.54 9.91 25.83
CA VAL A 25 24.15 10.23 26.22
C VAL A 25 24.10 10.67 27.68
N LEU A 26 23.35 11.74 27.94
CA LEU A 26 23.20 12.32 29.27
C LEU A 26 21.84 11.92 29.88
N GLU A 27 21.84 11.33 31.06
CA GLU A 27 20.63 10.92 31.77
C GLU A 27 20.57 11.54 33.18
N TYR A 28 19.42 12.11 33.52
CA TYR A 28 19.17 12.69 34.84
C TYR A 28 18.38 11.70 35.68
N GLN A 29 19.05 11.07 36.64
CA GLN A 29 18.42 10.09 37.53
C GLN A 29 17.62 10.74 38.68
N HIS A 30 18.02 11.96 39.11
CA HIS A 30 17.35 12.70 40.17
C HIS A 30 17.57 14.21 40.01
N PRO A 31 16.59 15.09 40.31
CA PRO A 31 16.73 16.55 40.14
C PRO A 31 17.90 17.18 40.92
N GLU A 32 18.27 16.55 42.04
CA GLU A 32 19.29 17.05 42.97
C GLU A 32 20.69 16.47 42.73
N ARG A 33 20.82 15.40 41.92
CA ARG A 33 22.10 14.74 41.65
C ARG A 33 22.67 15.17 40.29
N PRO A 34 24.01 15.20 40.13
CA PRO A 34 24.61 15.43 38.82
C PRO A 34 24.20 14.34 37.84
N PRO A 35 23.98 14.67 36.55
CA PRO A 35 23.62 13.68 35.53
C PRO A 35 24.72 12.65 35.31
N VAL A 36 24.31 11.47 34.81
CA VAL A 36 25.23 10.42 34.36
C VAL A 36 25.46 10.60 32.85
N LEU A 37 26.72 10.63 32.43
CA LEU A 37 27.12 10.63 31.03
C LEU A 37 27.51 9.20 30.64
N TYR A 38 26.61 8.50 29.95
CA TYR A 38 26.96 7.20 29.38
C TYR A 38 27.73 7.38 28.09
N TYR A 39 28.75 6.55 27.89
CA TYR A 39 29.56 6.58 26.68
C TYR A 39 30.00 5.19 26.24
N VAL A 40 30.34 5.06 24.96
CA VAL A 40 30.99 3.86 24.40
C VAL A 40 32.47 4.15 24.19
N GLU A 41 33.32 3.20 24.57
CA GLU A 41 34.78 3.31 24.34
C GLU A 41 35.13 3.19 22.85
N PRO A 42 36.16 3.91 22.35
CA PRO A 42 37.06 4.80 23.09
C PRO A 42 36.50 6.23 23.25
N LEU A 43 36.73 6.81 24.43
CA LEU A 43 36.24 8.14 24.78
C LEU A 43 37.08 9.25 24.13
N LYS A 44 36.44 10.14 23.37
CA LYS A 44 37.12 11.28 22.72
C LYS A 44 37.21 12.47 23.67
N SER A 45 38.43 12.82 24.09
CA SER A 45 38.71 13.93 25.02
C SER A 45 38.06 15.26 24.62
N ALA A 46 38.10 15.62 23.34
CA ALA A 46 37.48 16.85 22.83
C ALA A 46 35.95 16.87 23.00
N ALA A 47 35.29 15.72 22.87
CA ALA A 47 33.85 15.60 23.02
C ALA A 47 33.42 15.74 24.50
N ILE A 48 34.20 15.19 25.45
CA ILE A 48 33.93 15.36 26.89
C ILE A 48 33.99 16.84 27.30
N ILE A 49 34.99 17.57 26.81
CA ILE A 49 35.15 19.01 27.11
C ILE A 49 33.93 19.78 26.62
N GLU A 50 33.42 19.44 25.44
CA GLU A 50 32.20 20.06 24.89
C GLU A 50 30.95 19.71 25.73
N VAL A 51 30.82 18.46 26.19
CA VAL A 51 29.76 18.09 27.14
C VAL A 51 29.88 18.90 28.45
N SER A 52 31.10 19.09 28.98
CA SER A 52 31.35 19.88 30.18
C SER A 52 31.01 21.36 30.00
N ARG A 53 31.29 21.92 28.82
CA ARG A 53 30.93 23.29 28.45
C ARG A 53 29.42 23.49 28.46
N VAL A 54 28.67 22.49 27.99
CA VAL A 54 27.20 22.53 27.88
C VAL A 54 26.52 22.33 29.23
N VAL A 55 26.87 21.26 29.98
CA VAL A 55 26.13 20.80 31.16
C VAL A 55 26.35 21.66 32.41
N LYS A 56 27.49 22.38 32.49
CA LYS A 56 27.91 23.35 33.55
C LYS A 56 27.95 22.87 35.01
N ASN A 57 27.11 21.91 35.41
CA ASN A 57 26.91 21.42 36.79
C ASN A 57 27.66 20.10 37.08
N GLY A 58 28.59 19.71 36.21
CA GLY A 58 29.31 18.43 36.29
C GLY A 58 28.46 17.22 35.89
N PHE A 59 29.11 16.09 35.64
CA PHE A 59 28.47 14.81 35.32
C PHE A 59 29.38 13.65 35.76
N THR A 60 28.79 12.46 35.92
CA THR A 60 29.56 11.24 36.22
C THR A 60 29.65 10.37 34.96
N PRO A 61 30.84 10.14 34.39
CA PRO A 61 30.99 9.31 33.19
C PRO A 61 30.88 7.82 33.51
N GLN A 62 30.13 7.07 32.69
CA GLN A 62 29.96 5.62 32.82
C GLN A 62 30.09 4.94 31.44
N ALA A 63 31.03 3.99 31.33
CA ALA A 63 31.19 3.20 30.12
C ALA A 63 30.06 2.16 30.00
N ILE A 64 29.51 2.00 28.80
CA ILE A 64 28.49 1.00 28.47
C ILE A 64 28.79 0.33 27.12
N SER A 65 28.14 -0.80 26.88
CA SER A 65 28.22 -1.50 25.58
C SER A 65 27.50 -0.71 24.47
N ALA A 66 27.84 -0.99 23.20
CA ALA A 66 27.18 -0.37 22.05
C ALA A 66 25.66 -0.67 22.01
N ASP A 67 25.27 -1.90 22.35
CA ASP A 67 23.87 -2.33 22.35
C ASP A 67 23.05 -1.64 23.45
N GLU A 68 23.63 -1.46 24.63
CA GLU A 68 23.00 -0.68 25.71
C GLU A 68 22.96 0.81 25.38
N PHE A 69 23.97 1.31 24.66
CA PHE A 69 24.00 2.69 24.23
C PHE A 69 22.86 3.00 23.25
N ASP A 70 22.63 2.15 22.25
CA ASP A 70 21.58 2.38 21.27
C ASP A 70 20.18 2.31 21.92
N LYS A 71 19.99 1.46 22.93
CA LYS A 71 18.77 1.46 23.76
C LYS A 71 18.62 2.76 24.56
N LYS A 72 19.67 3.18 25.28
CA LYS A 72 19.65 4.43 26.07
C LYS A 72 19.52 5.69 25.22
N LEU A 73 20.16 5.73 24.06
CA LEU A 73 20.01 6.80 23.06
C LEU A 73 18.57 6.84 22.56
N THR A 74 18.01 5.67 22.27
CA THR A 74 16.61 5.56 21.88
C THR A 74 15.69 6.07 23.00
N ASP A 75 15.83 5.60 24.24
CA ASP A 75 14.97 6.02 25.36
C ASP A 75 15.12 7.52 25.71
N ALA A 76 16.34 8.06 25.65
CA ALA A 76 16.62 9.45 25.99
C ALA A 76 16.07 10.45 24.95
N TYR A 77 16.05 10.05 23.68
CA TYR A 77 15.62 10.91 22.56
C TYR A 77 14.26 10.52 21.96
N GLN A 78 13.70 9.36 22.33
CA GLN A 78 12.30 9.01 22.06
C GLN A 78 11.32 9.98 22.74
N ARG A 79 11.78 10.73 23.75
CA ARG A 79 11.00 11.75 24.45
C ARG A 79 11.10 13.16 23.87
N ASP A 80 11.89 13.40 22.81
CA ASP A 80 11.96 14.69 22.07
C ASP A 80 11.34 14.59 20.66
N SER A 81 10.17 13.99 20.63
CA SER A 81 9.04 14.68 20.04
C SER A 81 8.83 16.01 20.79
N SER A 82 9.59 17.06 20.52
CA SER A 82 9.33 18.40 21.10
C SER A 82 9.32 19.45 20.00
N GLU A 83 10.18 19.35 19.00
CA GLU A 83 9.94 20.01 17.70
C GLU A 83 8.91 19.22 16.88
N ALA A 84 8.96 17.88 16.94
CA ALA A 84 7.96 17.01 16.32
C ALA A 84 6.69 16.82 17.18
N ARG A 85 6.71 17.02 18.52
CA ARG A 85 5.45 17.24 19.27
C ARG A 85 4.97 18.66 19.16
N GLN A 86 5.78 19.71 19.08
CA GLN A 86 5.19 21.01 18.75
C GLN A 86 4.50 20.93 17.39
N LEU A 87 5.13 20.30 16.40
CA LEU A 87 4.43 19.98 15.15
C LEU A 87 3.26 19.00 15.31
N MET A 88 3.26 18.01 16.21
CA MET A 88 2.15 17.03 16.38
C MET A 88 1.10 17.39 17.45
N GLU A 89 1.37 18.31 18.36
CA GLU A 89 0.45 18.96 19.28
C GLU A 89 -0.16 20.16 18.55
N ASP A 90 0.59 20.87 17.69
CA ASP A 90 -0.03 21.79 16.71
C ASP A 90 -0.90 21.02 15.70
N ILE A 91 -0.45 19.87 15.17
CA ILE A 91 -1.23 19.08 14.17
C ILE A 91 -2.28 18.13 14.80
N GLY A 92 -2.22 17.88 16.12
CA GLY A 92 -2.95 16.77 16.74
C GLY A 92 -3.61 17.06 18.08
N ALA A 93 -3.51 18.27 18.62
CA ALA A 93 -4.25 18.63 19.84
C ALA A 93 -5.66 19.17 19.56
N ASP A 94 -5.98 19.58 18.33
CA ASP A 94 -7.34 19.96 17.96
C ASP A 94 -7.80 19.20 16.72
N ASN A 95 -8.95 18.52 16.83
CA ASN A 95 -9.59 17.75 15.76
C ASN A 95 -10.01 18.60 14.53
N ASP A 96 -9.69 19.89 14.54
CA ASP A 96 -10.09 20.91 13.56
C ASP A 96 -8.94 21.37 12.64
N ASP A 97 -7.68 20.97 12.86
CA ASP A 97 -6.47 21.64 12.30
C ASP A 97 -6.33 21.61 10.77
N PHE A 98 -6.68 20.53 10.06
CA PHE A 98 -6.57 20.50 8.59
C PHE A 98 -7.62 21.41 7.91
N PHE A 99 -8.84 21.42 8.43
CA PHE A 99 -9.93 22.21 7.87
C PHE A 99 -9.82 23.68 8.32
N SER A 100 -9.40 23.93 9.56
CA SER A 100 -9.12 25.28 10.07
C SER A 100 -7.95 25.93 9.33
N LEU A 101 -6.83 25.23 9.08
CA LEU A 101 -5.71 25.79 8.31
C LEU A 101 -6.13 26.18 6.88
N ALA A 102 -7.06 25.44 6.28
CA ALA A 102 -7.57 25.78 4.95
C ALA A 102 -8.48 27.03 4.98
N GLU A 103 -9.22 27.23 6.07
CA GLU A 103 -10.09 28.39 6.29
C GLU A 103 -9.31 29.64 6.72
N GLU A 104 -8.18 29.49 7.42
CA GLU A 104 -7.29 30.57 7.87
C GLU A 104 -6.43 31.18 6.75
N LEU A 105 -6.38 30.56 5.56
CA LEU A 105 -5.64 31.12 4.42
C LEU A 105 -6.34 32.40 3.91
N PRO A 106 -5.62 33.54 3.80
CA PRO A 106 -6.19 34.82 3.37
C PRO A 106 -6.93 34.69 2.03
N GLN A 107 -8.20 35.10 1.99
CA GLN A 107 -9.01 35.06 0.75
C GLN A 107 -8.67 36.23 -0.20
N ASP A 108 -8.18 37.35 0.35
CA ASP A 108 -8.07 38.65 -0.33
C ASP A 108 -6.72 39.36 -0.24
N GLU A 109 -5.63 38.70 0.18
CA GLU A 109 -4.28 39.30 0.09
C GLU A 109 -3.53 38.84 -1.16
N ASP A 110 -2.76 39.76 -1.75
CA ASP A 110 -1.89 39.52 -2.90
C ASP A 110 -0.72 38.63 -2.46
N LEU A 111 -0.96 37.32 -2.49
CA LEU A 111 -0.05 36.24 -2.07
C LEU A 111 1.23 36.11 -2.91
N LEU A 112 1.56 37.14 -3.71
CA LEU A 112 2.82 37.26 -4.44
C LEU A 112 3.91 37.99 -3.63
N GLU A 113 3.58 38.53 -2.45
CA GLU A 113 4.53 39.27 -1.59
C GLU A 113 4.88 38.59 -0.25
N SER A 114 4.38 37.39 0.03
CA SER A 114 4.76 36.65 1.25
C SER A 114 5.83 35.58 0.96
N GLU A 115 7.04 35.79 1.49
CA GLU A 115 8.14 34.82 1.53
C GLU A 115 7.86 33.61 2.45
N ASP A 116 6.64 33.47 2.98
CA ASP A 116 6.28 32.40 3.90
C ASP A 116 5.72 31.19 3.16
N ASP A 117 6.62 30.28 2.74
CA ASP A 117 6.27 28.90 2.34
C ASP A 117 5.60 28.10 3.49
N ALA A 118 5.64 28.62 4.73
CA ALA A 118 5.22 27.91 5.94
C ALA A 118 3.75 27.44 5.96
N PRO A 119 2.73 28.22 5.55
CA PRO A 119 1.33 27.77 5.57
C PRO A 119 1.05 26.66 4.56
N ILE A 120 1.64 26.73 3.37
CA ILE A 120 1.51 25.72 2.33
C ILE A 120 2.21 24.42 2.75
N ILE A 121 3.38 24.52 3.39
CA ILE A 121 4.08 23.37 3.96
C ILE A 121 3.21 22.68 5.01
N LYS A 122 2.62 23.44 5.94
CA LYS A 122 1.72 22.88 6.96
C LYS A 122 0.50 22.22 6.34
N LEU A 123 -0.16 22.87 5.38
CA LEU A 123 -1.34 22.33 4.70
C LEU A 123 -1.03 21.00 3.98
N ILE A 124 0.09 20.90 3.25
CA ILE A 124 0.48 19.64 2.58
C ILE A 124 0.79 18.53 3.59
N ASN A 125 1.49 18.86 4.69
CA ASN A 125 1.80 17.89 5.73
C ASN A 125 0.54 17.40 6.46
N ALA A 126 -0.38 18.31 6.80
CA ALA A 126 -1.67 17.99 7.40
C ALA A 126 -2.53 17.14 6.45
N MET A 127 -2.57 17.49 5.16
CA MET A 127 -3.26 16.69 4.13
C MET A 127 -2.71 15.26 4.04
N LEU A 128 -1.38 15.08 4.07
CA LEU A 128 -0.75 13.76 4.07
C LEU A 128 -1.05 12.99 5.35
N GLY A 129 -1.04 13.66 6.50
CA GLY A 129 -1.44 13.09 7.79
C GLY A 129 -2.89 12.59 7.78
N GLU A 130 -3.82 13.42 7.33
CA GLU A 130 -5.24 13.07 7.22
C GLU A 130 -5.46 11.93 6.21
N ALA A 131 -4.78 11.95 5.06
CA ALA A 131 -4.86 10.86 4.09
C ALA A 131 -4.38 9.51 4.68
N ILE A 132 -3.31 9.50 5.48
CA ILE A 132 -2.84 8.29 6.17
C ILE A 132 -3.83 7.84 7.25
N LYS A 133 -4.37 8.79 8.03
CA LYS A 133 -5.36 8.55 9.08
C LYS A 133 -6.65 7.95 8.52
N GLU A 134 -7.15 8.47 7.39
CA GLU A 134 -8.34 7.94 6.70
C GLU A 134 -8.05 6.67 5.88
N GLY A 135 -6.79 6.26 5.71
CA GLY A 135 -6.41 5.08 4.94
C GLY A 135 -6.57 5.25 3.43
N ALA A 136 -6.30 6.45 2.92
CA ALA A 136 -6.33 6.75 1.49
C ALA A 136 -5.17 6.05 0.74
N SER A 137 -5.45 5.51 -0.46
CA SER A 137 -4.43 4.97 -1.36
C SER A 137 -3.80 6.05 -2.25
N ASP A 138 -4.59 7.06 -2.64
CA ASP A 138 -4.17 8.13 -3.54
C ASP A 138 -4.77 9.46 -3.08
N ILE A 139 -3.99 10.53 -3.16
CA ILE A 139 -4.42 11.92 -3.01
C ILE A 139 -4.43 12.55 -4.40
N HIS A 140 -5.54 13.18 -4.76
CA HIS A 140 -5.75 13.86 -6.02
C HIS A 140 -5.89 15.36 -5.78
N ILE A 141 -5.05 16.17 -6.43
CA ILE A 141 -5.14 17.64 -6.45
C ILE A 141 -5.46 18.06 -7.88
N GLU A 142 -6.64 18.63 -8.08
CA GLU A 142 -7.21 18.88 -9.40
C GLU A 142 -7.63 20.33 -9.56
N THR A 143 -7.05 21.01 -10.55
CA THR A 143 -7.37 22.41 -10.86
C THR A 143 -8.37 22.49 -12.01
N PHE A 144 -9.45 23.23 -11.81
CA PHE A 144 -10.48 23.54 -12.81
C PHE A 144 -10.50 25.05 -13.10
N GLU A 145 -11.40 25.48 -14.00
CA GLU A 145 -11.50 26.88 -14.42
C GLU A 145 -11.74 27.83 -13.23
N LYS A 146 -12.67 27.46 -12.34
CA LYS A 146 -13.13 28.31 -11.23
C LYS A 146 -12.85 27.75 -9.84
N SER A 147 -12.35 26.53 -9.74
CA SER A 147 -12.17 25.83 -8.46
C SER A 147 -10.91 24.97 -8.45
N LEU A 148 -10.43 24.70 -7.25
CA LEU A 148 -9.43 23.69 -6.95
C LEU A 148 -10.10 22.62 -6.09
N SER A 149 -9.87 21.35 -6.40
CA SER A 149 -10.47 20.20 -5.71
C SER A 149 -9.39 19.27 -5.22
N ILE A 150 -9.47 18.89 -3.94
CA ILE A 150 -8.62 17.87 -3.32
C ILE A 150 -9.51 16.69 -2.95
N ARG A 151 -9.13 15.51 -3.46
CA ARG A 151 -9.90 14.26 -3.29
C ARG A 151 -9.00 13.14 -2.83
N PHE A 152 -9.48 12.30 -1.92
CA PHE A 152 -8.79 11.07 -1.54
C PHE A 152 -9.45 9.86 -2.20
N ARG A 153 -8.65 8.88 -2.61
CA ARG A 153 -9.14 7.55 -2.95
C ARG A 153 -9.07 6.69 -1.69
N ILE A 154 -10.21 6.45 -1.07
CA ILE A 154 -10.31 5.62 0.13
C ILE A 154 -11.13 4.39 -0.22
N ASP A 155 -10.54 3.22 0.00
CA ASP A 155 -11.13 1.94 -0.36
C ASP A 155 -11.57 1.85 -1.82
N GLY A 156 -10.78 2.45 -2.73
CA GLY A 156 -11.01 2.46 -4.16
C GLY A 156 -12.00 3.52 -4.66
N VAL A 157 -12.70 4.22 -3.76
CA VAL A 157 -13.70 5.25 -4.08
C VAL A 157 -13.11 6.64 -3.89
N LEU A 158 -13.29 7.52 -4.87
CA LEU A 158 -12.92 8.93 -4.75
C LEU A 158 -13.87 9.66 -3.80
N ARG A 159 -13.31 10.46 -2.90
CA ARG A 159 -14.04 11.28 -1.93
C ARG A 159 -13.53 12.71 -2.01
N ASP A 160 -14.44 13.66 -2.13
CA ASP A 160 -14.10 15.08 -2.01
C ASP A 160 -13.79 15.37 -0.55
N VAL A 161 -12.61 15.95 -0.31
CA VAL A 161 -12.11 16.24 1.04
C VAL A 161 -12.14 17.74 1.27
N LEU A 162 -11.59 18.50 0.33
CA LEU A 162 -11.48 19.95 0.45
C LEU A 162 -11.58 20.61 -0.93
N ALA A 163 -12.16 21.80 -0.99
CA ALA A 163 -12.22 22.63 -2.18
C ALA A 163 -11.68 24.05 -1.88
N PRO A 164 -10.34 24.20 -1.76
CA PRO A 164 -9.75 25.47 -1.36
C PRO A 164 -9.74 26.49 -2.52
N SER A 165 -9.34 27.73 -2.22
CA SER A 165 -9.27 28.79 -3.23
C SER A 165 -8.39 28.38 -4.42
N ARG A 166 -8.89 28.62 -5.64
CA ARG A 166 -8.15 28.34 -6.89
C ARG A 166 -6.78 29.01 -6.92
N LYS A 167 -6.63 30.16 -6.25
CA LYS A 167 -5.35 30.91 -6.16
C LYS A 167 -4.21 30.05 -5.57
N LEU A 168 -4.53 29.05 -4.75
CA LEU A 168 -3.56 28.17 -4.09
C LEU A 168 -3.00 27.08 -5.02
N ALA A 169 -3.62 26.81 -6.17
CA ALA A 169 -3.24 25.72 -7.05
C ALA A 169 -1.74 25.75 -7.46
N PRO A 170 -1.17 26.89 -7.91
CA PRO A 170 0.26 26.94 -8.26
C PRO A 170 1.18 26.68 -7.07
N LEU A 171 0.78 27.12 -5.87
CA LEU A 171 1.57 26.97 -4.63
C LEU A 171 1.61 25.50 -4.18
N LEU A 172 0.46 24.81 -4.19
CA LEU A 172 0.39 23.39 -3.86
C LEU A 172 1.21 22.55 -4.84
N VAL A 173 1.09 22.82 -6.15
CA VAL A 173 1.87 22.12 -7.18
C VAL A 173 3.37 22.36 -6.98
N SER A 174 3.78 23.61 -6.75
CA SER A 174 5.18 23.97 -6.49
C SER A 174 5.73 23.22 -5.28
N ARG A 175 4.99 23.23 -4.16
CA ARG A 175 5.41 22.56 -2.93
C ARG A 175 5.57 21.05 -3.12
N VAL A 176 4.61 20.41 -3.79
CA VAL A 176 4.71 18.97 -4.06
C VAL A 176 5.90 18.66 -4.98
N LYS A 177 6.15 19.49 -6.00
CA LYS A 177 7.33 19.36 -6.87
C LYS A 177 8.64 19.47 -6.09
N VAL A 178 8.77 20.45 -5.19
CA VAL A 178 9.94 20.59 -4.31
C VAL A 178 10.17 19.32 -3.49
N MET A 179 9.13 18.80 -2.85
CA MET A 179 9.24 17.59 -2.01
C MET A 179 9.70 16.37 -2.82
N ALA A 180 9.22 16.24 -4.06
CA ALA A 180 9.55 15.15 -4.97
C ALA A 180 10.80 15.38 -5.83
N LYS A 181 11.52 16.49 -5.62
CA LYS A 181 12.71 16.91 -6.41
C LYS A 181 12.43 17.05 -7.92
N LEU A 182 11.27 17.58 -8.26
CA LEU A 182 10.81 17.85 -9.63
C LEU A 182 11.13 19.29 -10.07
N ASP A 183 11.10 19.54 -11.37
CA ASP A 183 11.35 20.87 -11.94
C ASP A 183 10.10 21.75 -11.79
N ILE A 184 10.23 22.82 -11.00
CA ILE A 184 9.17 23.79 -10.69
C ILE A 184 8.87 24.71 -11.89
N ALA A 185 9.88 25.02 -12.70
CA ALA A 185 9.76 25.92 -13.84
C ALA A 185 9.05 25.23 -15.01
N GLU A 186 9.28 23.94 -15.19
CA GLU A 186 8.63 23.16 -16.24
C GLU A 186 7.20 22.73 -15.82
N LYS A 187 6.21 23.09 -16.63
CA LYS A 187 4.77 22.83 -16.37
C LYS A 187 4.05 22.19 -17.56
N ARG A 188 4.76 21.96 -18.67
CA ARG A 188 4.20 21.55 -19.96
C ARG A 188 4.39 20.07 -20.27
N VAL A 189 5.16 19.36 -19.45
CA VAL A 189 5.37 17.90 -19.57
C VAL A 189 5.02 17.20 -18.26
N PRO A 190 4.56 15.94 -18.31
CA PRO A 190 4.40 15.13 -17.11
C PRO A 190 5.72 14.96 -16.36
N GLN A 191 5.66 14.88 -15.03
CA GLN A 191 6.83 14.63 -14.19
C GLN A 191 6.48 13.64 -13.07
N ASP A 192 7.40 12.73 -12.76
CA ASP A 192 7.21 11.70 -11.75
C ASP A 192 8.35 11.70 -10.75
N GLY A 193 8.03 11.56 -9.47
CA GLY A 193 8.99 11.59 -8.38
C GLY A 193 8.58 10.72 -7.20
N ARG A 194 9.46 10.65 -6.19
CA ARG A 194 9.20 9.91 -4.95
C ARG A 194 9.54 10.78 -3.75
N ILE A 195 8.76 10.63 -2.68
CA ILE A 195 8.96 11.28 -1.40
C ILE A 195 8.96 10.17 -0.34
N SER A 196 10.02 10.07 0.46
CA SER A 196 10.03 9.19 1.63
C SER A 196 9.69 10.01 2.87
N LEU A 197 8.60 9.64 3.54
CA LEU A 197 8.07 10.34 4.72
C LEU A 197 8.05 9.39 5.92
N ARG A 198 8.21 9.96 7.11
CA ARG A 198 7.97 9.26 8.37
C ARG A 198 6.94 10.03 9.18
N ILE A 199 5.71 9.51 9.23
CA ILE A 199 4.57 10.16 9.87
C ILE A 199 4.06 9.22 10.97
N GLY A 200 4.01 9.69 12.23
CA GLY A 200 3.54 8.89 13.36
C GLY A 200 4.30 7.57 13.59
N GLY A 201 5.60 7.53 13.25
CA GLY A 201 6.41 6.30 13.33
C GLY A 201 6.24 5.32 12.16
N ARG A 202 5.30 5.57 11.24
CA ARG A 202 5.14 4.78 10.00
C ARG A 202 6.00 5.35 8.88
N ALA A 203 6.74 4.47 8.21
CA ALA A 203 7.49 4.83 7.02
C ALA A 203 6.59 4.70 5.79
N VAL A 204 6.33 5.83 5.12
CA VAL A 204 5.47 5.90 3.94
C VAL A 204 6.31 6.35 2.75
N ASP A 205 6.28 5.57 1.67
CA ASP A 205 6.76 6.00 0.36
C ASP A 205 5.61 6.64 -0.39
N VAL A 206 5.81 7.85 -0.90
CA VAL A 206 4.81 8.54 -1.71
C VAL A 206 5.33 8.66 -3.13
N ARG A 207 4.60 8.10 -4.08
CA ARG A 207 4.87 8.32 -5.51
C ARG A 207 4.06 9.51 -5.98
N VAL A 208 4.73 10.47 -6.59
CA VAL A 208 4.11 11.71 -7.06
C VAL A 208 4.15 11.73 -8.58
N SER A 209 3.02 12.08 -9.19
CA SER A 209 2.92 12.34 -10.63
C SER A 209 2.24 13.69 -10.86
N THR A 210 2.86 14.56 -11.64
CA THR A 210 2.27 15.82 -12.11
C THR A 210 2.00 15.73 -13.60
N MET A 211 0.85 16.21 -14.05
CA MET A 211 0.47 16.17 -15.47
C MET A 211 -0.13 17.52 -15.91
N PRO A 212 0.29 18.08 -17.06
CA PRO A 212 -0.32 19.27 -17.64
C PRO A 212 -1.81 19.06 -17.92
N SER A 213 -2.61 20.09 -17.67
CA SER A 213 -4.06 20.13 -17.86
C SER A 213 -4.48 21.50 -18.39
N SER A 214 -5.74 21.65 -18.81
CA SER A 214 -6.27 22.90 -19.37
C SER A 214 -6.21 24.09 -18.42
N HIS A 215 -6.22 23.85 -17.10
CA HIS A 215 -6.26 24.89 -16.07
C HIS A 215 -5.06 24.86 -15.11
N GLY A 216 -3.91 24.33 -15.55
CA GLY A 216 -2.71 24.20 -14.73
C GLY A 216 -2.21 22.76 -14.72
N GLU A 217 -1.66 22.30 -13.61
CA GLU A 217 -1.22 20.91 -13.46
C GLU A 217 -2.20 20.13 -12.57
N ARG A 218 -2.35 18.83 -12.85
CA ARG A 218 -2.99 17.86 -11.97
C ARG A 218 -1.89 17.11 -11.24
N VAL A 219 -2.08 16.88 -9.93
CA VAL A 219 -1.15 16.14 -9.11
C VAL A 219 -1.84 14.92 -8.52
N VAL A 220 -1.17 13.77 -8.60
CA VAL A 220 -1.59 12.55 -7.91
C VAL A 220 -0.44 12.08 -7.03
N MET A 221 -0.73 11.82 -5.76
CA MET A 221 0.21 11.24 -4.82
C MET A 221 -0.30 9.88 -4.36
N ARG A 222 0.39 8.80 -4.70
CA ARG A 222 0.07 7.44 -4.24
C ARG A 222 0.85 7.13 -2.97
N LEU A 223 0.14 6.76 -1.90
CA LEU A 223 0.71 6.42 -0.60
C LEU A 223 0.99 4.92 -0.54
N LEU A 224 2.22 4.54 -0.23
CA LEU A 224 2.67 3.15 -0.07
C LEU A 224 3.25 2.97 1.34
N ASP A 225 2.66 2.07 2.12
CA ASP A 225 3.15 1.72 3.45
C ASP A 225 4.33 0.75 3.33
N LYS A 226 5.52 1.12 3.83
CA LYS A 226 6.71 0.25 3.83
C LYS A 226 6.66 -0.83 4.91
N ASN A 227 5.77 -0.71 5.90
CA ASN A 227 5.73 -1.57 7.09
C ASN A 227 4.69 -2.71 6.99
N ALA A 228 4.13 -3.02 5.82
CA ALA A 228 3.23 -4.16 5.63
C ALA A 228 4.02 -5.49 5.60
N THR A 229 4.71 -5.82 6.70
CA THR A 229 5.77 -6.85 6.76
C THR A 229 5.32 -8.31 6.78
N ARG A 230 4.02 -8.61 6.66
CA ARG A 230 3.56 -9.98 6.35
C ARG A 230 2.12 -9.97 5.86
N LEU A 231 1.92 -10.28 4.59
CA LEU A 231 0.60 -10.44 4.00
C LEU A 231 0.15 -11.89 4.17
N ASP A 232 -0.87 -12.11 4.98
CA ASP A 232 -1.52 -13.42 5.09
C ASP A 232 -2.67 -13.53 4.09
N LEU A 233 -2.61 -14.53 3.20
CA LEU A 233 -3.62 -14.77 2.16
C LEU A 233 -5.03 -14.96 2.73
N HIS A 234 -5.15 -15.55 3.93
CA HIS A 234 -6.45 -15.70 4.58
C HIS A 234 -7.01 -14.34 5.03
N SER A 235 -6.16 -13.53 5.67
CA SER A 235 -6.49 -12.16 6.08
C SER A 235 -6.84 -11.24 4.90
N LEU A 236 -6.30 -11.49 3.71
CA LEU A 236 -6.66 -10.77 2.47
C LEU A 236 -8.06 -11.14 1.95
N GLY A 237 -8.65 -12.23 2.43
CA GLY A 237 -10.02 -12.61 2.16
C GLY A 237 -10.21 -13.94 1.45
N MET A 238 -9.16 -14.74 1.25
CA MET A 238 -9.35 -16.10 0.73
C MET A 238 -10.10 -16.96 1.76
N THR A 239 -11.09 -17.71 1.28
CA THR A 239 -11.69 -18.79 2.07
C THR A 239 -10.64 -19.85 2.40
N ALA A 240 -10.86 -20.66 3.44
CA ALA A 240 -9.94 -21.72 3.80
C ALA A 240 -9.70 -22.69 2.62
N GLU A 241 -10.76 -23.00 1.87
CA GLU A 241 -10.69 -23.85 0.68
C GLU A 241 -9.89 -23.21 -0.46
N ASN A 242 -10.17 -21.95 -0.82
CA ASN A 242 -9.41 -21.25 -1.85
C ASN A 242 -7.95 -21.08 -1.47
N HIS A 243 -7.67 -20.79 -0.20
CA HIS A 243 -6.30 -20.67 0.31
C HIS A 243 -5.55 -22.01 0.21
N GLU A 244 -6.18 -23.11 0.61
CA GLU A 244 -5.55 -24.43 0.53
C GLU A 244 -5.31 -24.87 -0.93
N ASN A 245 -6.26 -24.61 -1.82
CA ASN A 245 -6.10 -24.92 -3.25
C ASN A 245 -5.03 -24.02 -3.89
N PHE A 246 -5.00 -22.73 -3.56
CA PHE A 246 -3.96 -21.82 -4.05
C PHE A 246 -2.57 -22.20 -3.51
N ARG A 247 -2.47 -22.56 -2.22
CA ARG A 247 -1.26 -23.09 -1.60
C ARG A 247 -0.73 -24.30 -2.37
N LYS A 248 -1.60 -25.27 -2.68
CA LYS A 248 -1.22 -26.46 -3.47
C LYS A 248 -0.71 -26.09 -4.87
N LEU A 249 -1.28 -25.07 -5.51
CA LEU A 249 -0.80 -24.59 -6.81
C LEU A 249 0.59 -23.97 -6.70
N ILE A 250 0.79 -23.03 -5.77
CA ILE A 250 2.08 -22.32 -5.65
C ILE A 250 3.21 -23.22 -5.14
N GLN A 251 2.90 -24.36 -4.52
CA GLN A 251 3.89 -25.36 -4.12
C GLN A 251 4.28 -26.35 -5.25
N ARG A 252 3.67 -26.23 -6.43
CA ARG A 252 4.05 -27.08 -7.58
C ARG A 252 5.48 -26.78 -8.02
N PRO A 253 6.23 -27.79 -8.49
CA PRO A 253 7.60 -27.59 -8.95
C PRO A 253 7.67 -26.72 -10.21
N HIS A 254 6.68 -26.80 -11.09
CA HIS A 254 6.65 -26.06 -12.35
C HIS A 254 5.23 -25.84 -12.85
N GLY A 255 5.07 -24.87 -13.74
CA GLY A 255 3.79 -24.48 -14.36
C GLY A 255 3.47 -23.00 -14.18
N ILE A 256 2.40 -22.53 -14.82
CA ILE A 256 1.98 -21.12 -14.78
C ILE A 256 0.77 -20.94 -13.87
N ILE A 257 0.84 -19.92 -13.01
CA ILE A 257 -0.29 -19.43 -12.21
C ILE A 257 -0.55 -17.98 -12.60
N LEU A 258 -1.79 -17.68 -12.98
CA LEU A 258 -2.19 -16.33 -13.36
C LEU A 258 -3.16 -15.74 -12.35
N VAL A 259 -2.86 -14.55 -11.84
CA VAL A 259 -3.84 -13.74 -11.09
C VAL A 259 -4.42 -12.71 -12.03
N THR A 260 -5.75 -12.67 -12.18
CA THR A 260 -6.41 -11.78 -13.14
C THR A 260 -7.47 -10.88 -12.51
N GLY A 261 -7.67 -9.73 -13.14
CA GLY A 261 -8.64 -8.71 -12.74
C GLY A 261 -8.24 -7.30 -13.19
N PRO A 262 -9.15 -6.32 -13.07
CA PRO A 262 -8.92 -4.96 -13.46
C PRO A 262 -7.89 -4.29 -12.55
N THR A 263 -7.52 -3.07 -12.88
CA THR A 263 -6.67 -2.23 -12.03
C THR A 263 -7.30 -2.06 -10.64
N GLY A 264 -6.48 -2.20 -9.59
CA GLY A 264 -6.94 -2.06 -8.21
C GLY A 264 -7.71 -3.27 -7.65
N SER A 265 -7.70 -4.43 -8.31
CA SER A 265 -8.31 -5.66 -7.78
C SER A 265 -7.46 -6.41 -6.75
N GLY A 266 -6.25 -5.91 -6.43
CA GLY A 266 -5.36 -6.51 -5.43
C GLY A 266 -4.46 -7.64 -5.95
N LYS A 267 -4.26 -7.76 -7.28
CA LYS A 267 -3.44 -8.84 -7.88
C LYS A 267 -2.01 -8.89 -7.32
N SER A 268 -1.31 -7.75 -7.33
CA SER A 268 0.06 -7.66 -6.82
C SER A 268 0.14 -8.01 -5.34
N THR A 269 -0.84 -7.58 -4.54
CA THR A 269 -0.93 -7.93 -3.11
C THR A 269 -1.06 -9.44 -2.90
N THR A 270 -1.87 -10.12 -3.70
CA THR A 270 -2.03 -11.58 -3.64
C THR A 270 -0.78 -12.32 -4.11
N LEU A 271 -0.14 -11.87 -5.19
CA LEU A 271 1.13 -12.44 -5.65
C LEU A 271 2.21 -12.32 -4.58
N TYR A 272 2.37 -11.13 -3.99
CA TYR A 272 3.34 -10.89 -2.93
C TYR A 272 3.07 -11.76 -1.69
N ALA A 273 1.80 -11.95 -1.30
CA ALA A 273 1.44 -12.84 -0.21
C ALA A 273 1.80 -14.31 -0.51
N GLY A 274 1.55 -14.77 -1.75
CA GLY A 274 1.97 -16.11 -2.19
C GLY A 274 3.49 -16.28 -2.23
N LEU A 275 4.21 -15.26 -2.70
CA LEU A 275 5.68 -15.27 -2.70
C LEU A 275 6.24 -15.31 -1.26
N GLN A 276 5.66 -14.55 -0.33
CA GLN A 276 6.03 -14.58 1.09
C GLN A 276 5.76 -15.94 1.74
N GLU A 277 4.73 -16.68 1.29
CA GLU A 277 4.47 -18.05 1.77
C GLU A 277 5.49 -19.06 1.23
N LEU A 278 6.01 -18.84 0.01
CA LEU A 278 7.08 -19.66 -0.58
C LEU A 278 8.49 -19.29 -0.12
N ASN A 279 8.66 -18.08 0.42
CA ASN A 279 9.94 -17.50 0.79
C ASN A 279 10.64 -18.36 1.85
N SER A 280 11.61 -19.14 1.38
CA SER A 280 12.37 -20.11 2.15
C SER A 280 13.76 -20.22 1.52
N ASN A 281 14.77 -20.48 2.36
CA ASN A 281 16.16 -20.60 1.92
C ASN A 281 16.39 -21.81 0.96
N GLU A 282 15.40 -22.69 0.81
CA GLU A 282 15.44 -23.84 -0.10
C GLU A 282 15.03 -23.51 -1.53
N ARG A 283 14.44 -22.32 -1.78
CA ARG A 283 13.98 -21.89 -3.11
C ARG A 283 14.65 -20.59 -3.50
N ASN A 284 15.12 -20.51 -4.74
CA ASN A 284 15.56 -19.27 -5.36
C ASN A 284 14.37 -18.58 -6.05
N ILE A 285 13.90 -17.48 -5.47
CA ILE A 285 12.72 -16.74 -5.95
C ILE A 285 13.18 -15.41 -6.56
N LEU A 286 12.86 -15.19 -7.84
CA LEU A 286 13.25 -13.98 -8.58
C LEU A 286 12.05 -13.33 -9.29
N THR A 287 12.04 -12.00 -9.37
CA THR A 287 10.92 -11.25 -9.97
C THR A 287 11.36 -10.22 -11.02
N VAL A 288 10.49 -9.93 -12.01
CA VAL A 288 10.58 -8.76 -12.89
C VAL A 288 9.32 -7.91 -12.74
N GLU A 289 9.48 -6.63 -12.38
CA GLU A 289 8.36 -5.75 -12.00
C GLU A 289 8.47 -4.35 -12.61
N ASP A 290 7.33 -3.68 -12.82
CA ASP A 290 7.26 -2.32 -13.39
C ASP A 290 6.23 -1.43 -12.66
N PRO A 291 6.61 -0.74 -11.58
CA PRO A 291 7.84 -0.89 -10.79
C PRO A 291 7.70 -1.92 -9.66
N ILE A 292 8.78 -2.15 -8.90
CA ILE A 292 8.72 -2.89 -7.63
C ILE A 292 7.85 -2.10 -6.64
N GLU A 293 6.80 -2.73 -6.09
CA GLU A 293 5.84 -2.06 -5.20
C GLU A 293 6.39 -1.87 -3.78
N PHE A 294 6.97 -2.93 -3.22
CA PHE A 294 7.76 -2.88 -2.00
C PHE A 294 8.80 -4.00 -1.99
N ASP A 295 9.80 -3.85 -1.13
CA ASP A 295 10.90 -4.80 -1.01
C ASP A 295 10.48 -5.99 -0.14
N ILE A 296 10.72 -7.21 -0.63
CA ILE A 296 10.50 -8.46 0.10
C ILE A 296 11.87 -9.07 0.40
N ASP A 297 12.28 -8.97 1.65
CA ASP A 297 13.53 -9.58 2.11
C ASP A 297 13.55 -11.10 1.81
N GLY A 298 14.68 -11.57 1.26
CA GLY A 298 14.85 -12.95 0.80
C GLY A 298 14.47 -13.22 -0.67
N ILE A 299 13.87 -12.25 -1.38
CA ILE A 299 13.47 -12.41 -2.79
C ILE A 299 14.24 -11.44 -3.69
N GLY A 300 14.83 -11.94 -4.78
CA GLY A 300 15.56 -11.11 -5.74
C GLY A 300 14.64 -10.38 -6.70
N GLN A 301 14.37 -9.09 -6.45
CA GLN A 301 13.44 -8.29 -7.27
C GLN A 301 14.17 -7.41 -8.29
N THR A 302 13.83 -7.57 -9.57
CA THR A 302 14.39 -6.77 -10.68
C THR A 302 13.34 -5.81 -11.22
N GLN A 303 13.68 -4.53 -11.33
CA GLN A 303 12.79 -3.53 -11.92
C GLN A 303 13.04 -3.36 -13.42
N VAL A 304 11.97 -3.26 -14.20
CA VAL A 304 11.99 -2.80 -15.59
C VAL A 304 12.61 -1.40 -15.65
N ASN A 305 13.49 -1.18 -16.63
CA ASN A 305 14.22 0.07 -16.79
C ASN A 305 14.33 0.46 -18.27
N PRO A 306 13.43 1.33 -18.77
CA PRO A 306 13.44 1.79 -20.16
C PRO A 306 14.73 2.51 -20.56
N LYS A 307 15.46 3.13 -19.62
CA LYS A 307 16.68 3.90 -19.93
C LYS A 307 17.82 3.04 -20.48
N VAL A 308 17.81 1.74 -20.17
CA VAL A 308 18.82 0.77 -20.60
C VAL A 308 18.18 -0.37 -21.40
N ASP A 309 16.94 -0.16 -21.86
CA ASP A 309 16.15 -1.15 -22.58
C ASP A 309 15.99 -2.49 -21.81
N MET A 310 15.82 -2.41 -20.49
CA MET A 310 15.50 -3.56 -19.64
C MET A 310 13.99 -3.75 -19.61
N THR A 311 13.45 -4.48 -20.58
CA THR A 311 12.02 -4.83 -20.71
C THR A 311 11.65 -6.06 -19.89
N PHE A 312 10.35 -6.38 -19.77
CA PHE A 312 9.88 -7.63 -19.15
C PHE A 312 10.52 -8.87 -19.79
N ALA A 313 10.44 -9.01 -21.11
CA ALA A 313 11.03 -10.12 -21.83
C ALA A 313 12.55 -10.24 -21.62
N ARG A 314 13.28 -9.11 -21.65
CA ARG A 314 14.74 -9.11 -21.42
C ARG A 314 15.10 -9.46 -19.98
N GLY A 315 14.39 -8.90 -19.00
CA GLY A 315 14.56 -9.20 -17.59
C GLY A 315 14.26 -10.68 -17.30
N LEU A 316 13.18 -11.21 -17.85
CA LEU A 316 12.79 -12.61 -17.68
C LEU A 316 13.84 -13.57 -18.24
N ARG A 317 14.35 -13.32 -19.46
CA ARG A 317 15.48 -14.10 -20.01
C ARG A 317 16.72 -14.06 -19.12
N ALA A 318 16.99 -12.93 -18.47
CA ALA A 318 18.11 -12.79 -17.56
C ALA A 318 17.90 -13.62 -16.29
N ILE A 319 16.71 -13.56 -15.70
CA ILE A 319 16.32 -14.35 -14.52
C ILE A 319 16.45 -15.85 -14.78
N LEU A 320 16.04 -16.35 -15.95
CA LEU A 320 16.16 -17.79 -16.27
C LEU A 320 17.61 -18.28 -16.36
N ARG A 321 18.61 -17.38 -16.38
CA ARG A 321 20.03 -17.73 -16.28
C ARG A 321 20.59 -17.57 -14.86
N GLN A 322 19.73 -17.36 -13.87
CA GLN A 322 20.10 -17.21 -12.46
C GLN A 322 19.69 -18.43 -11.63
N ASP A 323 19.38 -19.56 -12.28
CA ASP A 323 18.97 -20.81 -11.63
C ASP A 323 17.77 -20.63 -10.68
N PRO A 324 16.65 -20.01 -11.11
CA PRO A 324 15.49 -19.80 -10.24
C PRO A 324 14.65 -21.07 -10.09
N ASP A 325 14.00 -21.24 -8.95
CA ASP A 325 12.91 -22.22 -8.78
C ASP A 325 11.56 -21.58 -9.11
N VAL A 326 11.38 -20.33 -8.67
CA VAL A 326 10.13 -19.57 -8.82
C VAL A 326 10.42 -18.24 -9.49
N VAL A 327 9.64 -17.92 -10.52
CA VAL A 327 9.74 -16.66 -11.26
C VAL A 327 8.41 -15.91 -11.20
N MET A 328 8.44 -14.66 -10.76
CA MET A 328 7.28 -13.77 -10.83
C MET A 328 7.47 -12.69 -11.90
N ILE A 329 6.50 -12.58 -12.80
CA ILE A 329 6.47 -11.54 -13.85
C ILE A 329 5.31 -10.62 -13.51
N GLY A 330 5.56 -9.33 -13.30
CA GLY A 330 4.55 -8.36 -12.88
C GLY A 330 3.25 -8.45 -13.71
N GLU A 331 3.38 -8.58 -15.03
CA GLU A 331 2.29 -8.89 -15.95
C GLU A 331 2.78 -9.38 -17.31
N ILE A 332 1.92 -10.11 -18.03
CA ILE A 332 2.17 -10.52 -19.41
C ILE A 332 1.35 -9.62 -20.34
N ARG A 333 2.01 -8.68 -21.02
CA ARG A 333 1.36 -7.71 -21.93
C ARG A 333 1.43 -8.11 -23.41
N ASP A 334 2.47 -8.86 -23.78
CA ASP A 334 2.84 -9.17 -25.16
C ASP A 334 3.16 -10.66 -25.35
N LEU A 335 3.17 -11.08 -26.62
CA LEU A 335 3.46 -12.45 -27.03
C LEU A 335 4.87 -12.87 -26.63
N GLU A 336 5.87 -12.00 -26.78
CA GLU A 336 7.27 -12.32 -26.48
C GLU A 336 7.44 -12.72 -25.01
N THR A 337 6.87 -11.96 -24.08
CA THR A 337 6.91 -12.27 -22.64
C THR A 337 6.12 -13.54 -22.34
N ALA A 338 4.97 -13.73 -22.99
CA ALA A 338 4.14 -14.92 -22.85
C ALA A 338 4.86 -16.21 -23.29
N GLU A 339 5.55 -16.18 -24.44
CA GLU A 339 6.32 -17.30 -24.97
C GLU A 339 7.44 -17.71 -24.00
N ILE A 340 8.19 -16.74 -23.47
CA ILE A 340 9.27 -17.02 -22.52
C ILE A 340 8.71 -17.61 -21.22
N ALA A 341 7.58 -17.10 -20.72
CA ALA A 341 6.90 -17.62 -19.53
C ALA A 341 6.45 -19.08 -19.72
N VAL A 342 5.87 -19.39 -20.88
CA VAL A 342 5.50 -20.77 -21.26
C VAL A 342 6.72 -21.67 -21.33
N GLN A 343 7.80 -21.26 -22.01
CA GLN A 343 9.01 -22.06 -22.08
C GLN A 343 9.65 -22.28 -20.69
N ALA A 344 9.66 -21.26 -19.82
CA ALA A 344 10.13 -21.39 -18.45
C ALA A 344 9.32 -22.47 -17.69
N SER A 345 8.00 -22.43 -17.81
CA SER A 345 7.12 -23.38 -17.13
C SER A 345 7.30 -24.84 -17.60
N LEU A 346 7.61 -25.05 -18.88
CA LEU A 346 7.87 -26.36 -19.46
C LEU A 346 9.28 -26.88 -19.15
N THR A 347 10.19 -25.99 -18.75
CA THR A 347 11.59 -26.30 -18.41
C THR A 347 11.82 -26.44 -16.90
N GLY A 348 10.74 -26.58 -16.12
CA GLY A 348 10.84 -26.90 -14.69
C GLY A 348 10.73 -25.72 -13.74
N HIS A 349 10.27 -24.55 -14.20
CA HIS A 349 10.10 -23.37 -13.35
C HIS A 349 8.64 -23.15 -12.97
N LEU A 350 8.38 -22.74 -11.73
CA LEU A 350 7.07 -22.20 -11.36
C LEU A 350 7.01 -20.73 -11.78
N VAL A 351 6.02 -20.37 -12.60
CA VAL A 351 5.85 -19.01 -13.12
C VAL A 351 4.56 -18.41 -12.55
N MET A 352 4.67 -17.27 -11.89
CA MET A 352 3.54 -16.51 -11.38
C MET A 352 3.43 -15.18 -12.15
N SER A 353 2.24 -14.84 -12.63
CA SER A 353 2.05 -13.56 -13.32
C SER A 353 0.63 -13.00 -13.21
N THR A 354 0.42 -11.83 -13.80
CA THR A 354 -0.91 -11.21 -13.89
C THR A 354 -1.36 -10.95 -15.31
N LEU A 355 -2.69 -10.96 -15.48
CA LEU A 355 -3.38 -10.47 -16.67
C LEU A 355 -4.50 -9.50 -16.27
N HIS A 356 -4.98 -8.74 -17.25
CA HIS A 356 -6.08 -7.80 -17.12
C HIS A 356 -7.34 -8.33 -17.82
N THR A 357 -7.87 -9.46 -17.35
CA THR A 357 -9.13 -10.04 -17.85
C THR A 357 -10.25 -9.94 -16.81
N ASN A 358 -11.51 -9.98 -17.28
CA ASN A 358 -12.66 -9.86 -16.40
C ASN A 358 -12.95 -11.16 -15.64
N THR A 359 -12.69 -12.31 -16.26
CA THR A 359 -12.99 -13.66 -15.75
C THR A 359 -11.73 -14.53 -15.76
N ALA A 360 -11.75 -15.63 -15.00
CA ALA A 360 -10.66 -16.61 -14.97
C ALA A 360 -10.49 -17.27 -16.35
N ILE A 361 -11.58 -17.71 -16.97
CA ILE A 361 -11.58 -18.32 -18.31
C ILE A 361 -11.07 -17.33 -19.37
N GLY A 362 -11.43 -16.04 -19.25
CA GLY A 362 -10.96 -15.01 -20.17
C GLY A 362 -9.43 -14.85 -20.18
N ALA A 363 -8.72 -15.28 -19.14
CA ALA A 363 -7.25 -15.34 -19.13
C ALA A 363 -6.70 -16.37 -20.12
N ILE A 364 -7.38 -17.52 -20.25
CA ILE A 364 -7.04 -18.58 -21.23
C ILE A 364 -7.24 -18.03 -22.64
N THR A 365 -8.41 -17.42 -22.90
CA THR A 365 -8.70 -16.77 -24.19
C THR A 365 -7.67 -15.69 -24.51
N ARG A 366 -7.28 -14.88 -23.51
CA ARG A 366 -6.28 -13.84 -23.69
C ARG A 366 -4.90 -14.38 -24.09
N LEU A 367 -4.46 -15.51 -23.52
CA LEU A 367 -3.22 -16.17 -23.94
C LEU A 367 -3.29 -16.62 -25.40
N ARG A 368 -4.42 -17.21 -25.81
CA ARG A 368 -4.66 -17.61 -27.20
C ARG A 368 -4.68 -16.41 -28.15
N ASP A 369 -5.38 -15.33 -27.78
CA ASP A 369 -5.46 -14.11 -28.57
C ASP A 369 -4.10 -13.40 -28.72
N MET A 370 -3.19 -13.58 -27.76
CA MET A 370 -1.81 -13.09 -27.87
C MET A 370 -0.98 -13.92 -28.85
N GLY A 371 -1.38 -15.16 -29.15
CA GLY A 371 -0.69 -16.06 -30.08
C GLY A 371 -0.06 -17.30 -29.44
N ILE A 372 -0.36 -17.60 -28.17
CA ILE A 372 0.12 -18.85 -27.56
C ILE A 372 -0.73 -20.03 -28.05
N GLU A 373 -0.05 -21.04 -28.59
CA GLU A 373 -0.69 -22.26 -29.09
C GLU A 373 -1.48 -23.00 -27.99
N PRO A 374 -2.72 -23.48 -28.26
CA PRO A 374 -3.58 -24.10 -27.25
C PRO A 374 -2.93 -25.29 -26.51
N PHE A 375 -2.15 -26.11 -27.22
CA PHE A 375 -1.39 -27.21 -26.62
C PHE A 375 -0.36 -26.75 -25.58
N LEU A 376 0.28 -25.59 -25.79
CA LEU A 376 1.21 -25.04 -24.83
C LEU A 376 0.49 -24.50 -23.60
N ILE A 377 -0.69 -23.88 -23.78
CA ILE A 377 -1.52 -23.40 -22.67
C ILE A 377 -1.97 -24.60 -21.80
N SER A 378 -2.51 -25.66 -22.43
CA SER A 378 -3.03 -26.81 -21.69
C SER A 378 -1.94 -27.55 -20.90
N SER A 379 -0.71 -27.61 -21.42
CA SER A 379 0.41 -28.28 -20.76
C SER A 379 1.13 -27.44 -19.70
N SER A 380 1.04 -26.11 -19.77
CA SER A 380 1.76 -25.19 -18.87
C SER A 380 0.91 -24.61 -17.74
N LEU A 381 -0.37 -24.32 -17.99
CA LEU A 381 -1.21 -23.57 -17.05
C LEU A 381 -1.70 -24.48 -15.90
N LEU A 382 -1.43 -24.10 -14.66
CA LEU A 382 -1.88 -24.82 -13.46
C LEU A 382 -3.21 -24.27 -12.93
N GLY A 383 -3.39 -22.96 -13.00
CA GLY A 383 -4.58 -22.31 -12.47
C GLY A 383 -4.66 -20.82 -12.77
N VAL A 384 -5.88 -20.30 -12.72
CA VAL A 384 -6.17 -18.87 -12.86
C VAL A 384 -7.01 -18.39 -11.68
N LEU A 385 -6.49 -17.42 -10.94
CA LEU A 385 -7.19 -16.75 -9.85
C LEU A 385 -7.79 -15.43 -10.34
N ALA A 386 -9.10 -15.40 -10.60
CA ALA A 386 -9.81 -14.14 -10.82
C ALA A 386 -10.14 -13.47 -9.49
N GLN A 387 -9.85 -12.17 -9.39
CA GLN A 387 -9.96 -11.44 -8.13
C GLN A 387 -10.64 -10.07 -8.29
N ARG A 388 -11.41 -9.67 -7.27
CA ARG A 388 -11.92 -8.30 -7.06
C ARG A 388 -11.78 -7.92 -5.60
N LEU A 389 -11.81 -6.62 -5.30
CA LEU A 389 -11.94 -6.11 -3.93
C LEU A 389 -13.35 -5.56 -3.72
N VAL A 390 -13.97 -5.98 -2.62
CA VAL A 390 -15.22 -5.41 -2.11
C VAL A 390 -14.94 -4.66 -0.81
N ARG A 391 -15.69 -3.58 -0.57
CA ARG A 391 -15.57 -2.81 0.67
C ARG A 391 -16.23 -3.57 1.83
N THR A 392 -15.59 -3.58 2.99
CA THR A 392 -16.13 -4.22 4.20
C THR A 392 -17.08 -3.29 4.93
N LEU A 393 -18.24 -3.82 5.36
CA LEU A 393 -19.24 -3.06 6.12
C LEU A 393 -18.63 -2.56 7.44
N CYS A 394 -19.00 -1.34 7.82
CA CYS A 394 -18.62 -0.80 9.13
C CYS A 394 -19.34 -1.58 10.24
N ASN A 395 -18.56 -2.21 11.13
CA ASN A 395 -19.12 -3.02 12.22
C ASN A 395 -19.93 -2.19 13.23
N ASP A 396 -19.65 -0.89 13.35
CA ASP A 396 -20.32 -0.01 14.31
C ASP A 396 -21.72 0.44 13.86
N CYS A 397 -22.01 0.42 12.55
CA CYS A 397 -23.25 0.99 12.00
C CYS A 397 -23.98 0.15 10.95
N LYS A 398 -23.51 -1.07 10.62
CA LYS A 398 -24.24 -1.93 9.68
C LYS A 398 -25.63 -2.27 10.24
N GLU A 399 -26.64 -2.17 9.39
CA GLU A 399 -28.03 -2.43 9.78
C GLU A 399 -28.54 -3.74 9.17
N PRO A 400 -29.13 -4.65 9.97
CA PRO A 400 -29.74 -5.85 9.46
C PRO A 400 -31.07 -5.53 8.76
N TYR A 401 -31.34 -6.21 7.66
CA TYR A 401 -32.63 -6.16 6.97
C TYR A 401 -33.01 -7.54 6.43
N GLU A 402 -34.29 -7.76 6.20
CA GLU A 402 -34.80 -9.01 5.63
C GLU A 402 -34.75 -8.93 4.11
N ALA A 403 -34.09 -9.92 3.47
CA ALA A 403 -33.92 -9.95 2.04
C ALA A 403 -35.27 -10.08 1.31
N ASP A 404 -35.41 -9.35 0.20
CA ASP A 404 -36.60 -9.44 -0.65
C ASP A 404 -36.61 -10.74 -1.50
N LYS A 405 -37.66 -10.91 -2.30
CA LYS A 405 -37.85 -12.11 -3.14
C LYS A 405 -36.80 -12.24 -4.23
N GLU A 406 -36.31 -11.15 -4.80
CA GLU A 406 -35.30 -11.18 -5.87
C GLU A 406 -33.91 -11.44 -5.27
N GLN A 407 -33.61 -10.81 -4.14
CA GLN A 407 -32.38 -11.06 -3.39
C GLN A 407 -32.28 -12.52 -2.93
N LYS A 408 -33.36 -13.11 -2.41
CA LYS A 408 -33.39 -14.53 -1.98
C LYS A 408 -33.09 -15.52 -3.12
N LYS A 409 -33.45 -15.18 -4.37
CA LYS A 409 -33.13 -16.04 -5.53
C LYS A 409 -31.62 -16.16 -5.77
N LEU A 410 -30.86 -15.10 -5.52
CA LEU A 410 -29.39 -15.10 -5.70
C LEU A 410 -28.70 -16.12 -4.78
N PHE A 411 -29.32 -16.45 -3.64
CA PHE A 411 -28.81 -17.45 -2.69
C PHE A 411 -29.44 -18.84 -2.86
N GLY A 412 -30.27 -19.05 -3.89
CA GLY A 412 -30.98 -20.32 -4.10
C GLY A 412 -32.05 -20.64 -3.04
N LEU A 413 -32.45 -19.67 -2.21
CA LEU A 413 -33.40 -19.89 -1.11
C LEU A 413 -34.86 -19.81 -1.59
N LYS A 414 -35.73 -20.60 -0.96
CA LYS A 414 -37.19 -20.56 -1.25
C LYS A 414 -37.84 -19.35 -0.58
N LYS A 415 -38.96 -18.86 -1.14
CA LYS A 415 -39.70 -17.67 -0.66
C LYS A 415 -40.06 -17.64 0.84
N LYS A 416 -40.11 -18.78 1.51
CA LYS A 416 -40.52 -18.91 2.92
C LYS A 416 -39.35 -18.87 3.91
N GLU A 417 -38.11 -18.91 3.43
CA GLU A 417 -36.94 -18.90 4.30
C GLU A 417 -36.59 -17.45 4.67
N SER A 418 -36.35 -17.19 5.95
CA SER A 418 -35.88 -15.89 6.42
C SER A 418 -34.41 -15.74 6.10
N LEU A 419 -34.03 -14.63 5.48
CA LEU A 419 -32.63 -14.33 5.17
C LEU A 419 -32.35 -12.90 5.62
N THR A 420 -31.56 -12.78 6.68
CA THR A 420 -31.08 -11.49 7.15
C THR A 420 -29.79 -11.13 6.43
N LEU A 421 -29.80 -9.97 5.78
CA LEU A 421 -28.64 -9.35 5.14
C LEU A 421 -28.32 -8.02 5.84
N TYR A 422 -27.23 -7.37 5.43
CA TYR A 422 -26.79 -6.12 6.04
C TYR A 422 -26.60 -5.03 5.00
N HIS A 423 -27.07 -3.82 5.31
CA HIS A 423 -26.84 -2.62 4.52
C HIS A 423 -25.89 -1.64 5.22
N ALA A 424 -25.30 -0.77 4.42
CA ALA A 424 -24.43 0.32 4.86
C ALA A 424 -25.28 1.54 5.30
N LYS A 425 -25.25 1.88 6.60
CA LYS A 425 -25.92 3.07 7.15
C LYS A 425 -25.04 4.31 7.15
N GLY A 426 -23.84 4.19 7.72
CA GLY A 426 -22.93 5.32 7.97
C GLY A 426 -22.98 5.84 9.41
N CYS A 427 -21.80 6.11 9.97
CA CYS A 427 -21.58 6.75 11.27
C CYS A 427 -20.23 7.50 11.24
N GLU A 428 -19.88 8.20 12.31
CA GLU A 428 -18.60 8.93 12.43
C GLU A 428 -17.39 8.00 12.24
N SER A 429 -17.40 6.78 12.80
CA SER A 429 -16.30 5.80 12.68
C SER A 429 -15.96 5.39 11.24
N CYS A 430 -16.86 5.63 10.27
CA CYS A 430 -16.66 5.34 8.86
C CYS A 430 -16.88 6.57 7.97
N SER A 431 -16.77 7.77 8.55
CA SER A 431 -16.98 9.05 7.86
C SER A 431 -18.30 9.09 7.08
N HIS A 432 -19.36 8.58 7.71
CA HIS A 432 -20.73 8.48 7.18
C HIS A 432 -20.89 7.68 5.87
N LYS A 433 -19.98 6.75 5.55
CA LYS A 433 -20.07 5.93 4.31
C LYS A 433 -20.68 4.55 4.50
N GLY A 434 -20.63 4.02 5.71
CA GLY A 434 -21.11 2.68 6.05
C GLY A 434 -20.13 1.54 5.70
N TYR A 435 -18.93 1.85 5.23
CA TYR A 435 -17.86 0.89 4.93
C TYR A 435 -16.52 1.35 5.52
N ARG A 436 -15.67 0.41 5.94
CA ARG A 436 -14.31 0.67 6.41
C ARG A 436 -13.40 -0.51 6.07
N GLY A 437 -12.48 -0.32 5.12
CA GLY A 437 -11.57 -1.36 4.65
C GLY A 437 -12.09 -2.13 3.43
N ARG A 438 -11.30 -3.11 2.99
CA ARG A 438 -11.56 -3.96 1.82
C ARG A 438 -11.17 -5.40 2.09
N THR A 439 -11.82 -6.32 1.39
CA THR A 439 -11.47 -7.74 1.35
C THR A 439 -11.57 -8.27 -0.09
N GLY A 440 -10.75 -9.25 -0.45
CA GLY A 440 -10.75 -9.86 -1.78
C GLY A 440 -11.87 -10.88 -1.94
N ILE A 441 -12.52 -10.93 -3.10
CA ILE A 441 -13.38 -12.05 -3.52
C ILE A 441 -12.73 -12.74 -4.70
N HIS A 442 -12.87 -14.06 -4.77
CA HIS A 442 -11.99 -14.91 -5.58
C HIS A 442 -12.78 -15.98 -6.34
N GLU A 443 -12.35 -16.25 -7.56
CA GLU A 443 -12.68 -17.45 -8.33
C GLU A 443 -11.35 -18.11 -8.72
N LEU A 444 -11.09 -19.30 -8.18
CA LEU A 444 -9.87 -20.05 -8.45
C LEU A 444 -10.16 -21.20 -9.41
N LEU A 445 -9.89 -20.96 -10.70
CA LEU A 445 -9.96 -21.99 -11.72
C LEU A 445 -8.72 -22.89 -11.63
N MET A 446 -8.93 -24.15 -11.25
CA MET A 446 -7.90 -25.19 -11.28
C MET A 446 -7.90 -25.85 -12.66
N ILE A 447 -6.72 -26.04 -13.26
CA ILE A 447 -6.59 -26.75 -14.54
C ILE A 447 -6.38 -28.24 -14.26
N ASP A 448 -7.45 -29.03 -14.40
CA ASP A 448 -7.42 -30.49 -14.34
C ASP A 448 -7.42 -31.11 -15.75
N ASP A 449 -7.35 -32.43 -15.83
CA ASP A 449 -7.30 -33.17 -17.11
C ASP A 449 -8.47 -32.82 -18.04
N SER A 450 -9.67 -32.61 -17.49
CA SER A 450 -10.85 -32.24 -18.29
C SER A 450 -10.72 -30.83 -18.87
N VAL A 451 -10.25 -29.87 -18.07
CA VAL A 451 -10.01 -28.50 -18.55
C VAL A 451 -8.86 -28.47 -19.55
N GLN A 452 -7.81 -29.28 -19.37
CA GLN A 452 -6.71 -29.40 -20.33
C GLN A 452 -7.19 -29.87 -21.71
N GLU A 453 -8.06 -30.88 -21.76
CA GLU A 453 -8.67 -31.37 -23.01
C GLU A 453 -9.49 -30.26 -23.70
N LEU A 454 -10.31 -29.53 -22.94
CA LEU A 454 -11.14 -28.46 -23.48
C LEU A 454 -10.33 -27.27 -24.01
N ILE A 455 -9.21 -26.94 -23.36
CA ILE A 455 -8.25 -25.95 -23.86
C ILE A 455 -7.63 -26.44 -25.16
N HIS A 456 -7.16 -27.69 -25.19
CA HIS A 456 -6.49 -28.27 -26.35
C HIS A 456 -7.42 -28.38 -27.58
N SER A 457 -8.69 -28.75 -27.36
CA SER A 457 -9.68 -28.89 -28.43
C SER A 457 -10.36 -27.56 -28.80
N GLU A 458 -9.95 -26.45 -28.19
CA GLU A 458 -10.54 -25.12 -28.37
C GLU A 458 -12.07 -25.08 -28.20
N ALA A 459 -12.60 -25.77 -27.18
CA ALA A 459 -14.04 -25.93 -26.97
C ALA A 459 -14.80 -24.62 -26.69
N GLY A 460 -14.09 -23.51 -26.49
CA GLY A 460 -14.63 -22.18 -26.22
C GLY A 460 -14.98 -21.95 -24.74
N GLU A 461 -15.21 -20.68 -24.38
CA GLU A 461 -15.37 -20.28 -22.98
C GLU A 461 -16.59 -20.94 -22.31
N GLN A 462 -17.72 -21.06 -23.03
CA GLN A 462 -18.96 -21.64 -22.50
C GLN A 462 -18.80 -23.11 -22.11
N ALA A 463 -18.02 -23.88 -22.86
CA ALA A 463 -17.80 -25.29 -22.58
C ALA A 463 -16.94 -25.47 -21.32
N ILE A 464 -15.87 -24.67 -21.20
CA ILE A 464 -15.01 -24.63 -20.01
C ILE A 464 -15.83 -24.18 -18.80
N GLU A 465 -16.63 -23.12 -18.92
CA GLU A 465 -17.49 -22.64 -17.84
C GLU A 465 -18.44 -23.74 -17.34
N LYS A 466 -19.13 -24.41 -18.27
CA LYS A 466 -20.04 -25.51 -17.91
C LYS A 466 -19.32 -26.65 -17.19
N ALA A 467 -18.08 -26.96 -17.57
CA ALA A 467 -17.29 -28.01 -16.94
C ALA A 467 -16.88 -27.64 -15.49
N ILE A 468 -16.50 -26.38 -15.27
CA ILE A 468 -15.91 -25.96 -13.97
C ILE A 468 -16.95 -25.52 -12.94
N ARG A 469 -18.15 -25.09 -13.34
CA ARG A 469 -19.15 -24.51 -12.40
C ARG A 469 -19.66 -25.50 -11.36
N GLY A 470 -19.51 -26.80 -11.58
CA GLY A 470 -19.82 -27.84 -10.60
C GLY A 470 -18.76 -28.01 -9.49
N THR A 471 -17.52 -27.57 -9.73
CA THR A 471 -16.37 -27.79 -8.83
C THR A 471 -15.74 -26.50 -8.33
N THR A 472 -15.88 -25.41 -9.10
CA THR A 472 -15.29 -24.10 -8.81
C THR A 472 -16.40 -23.08 -8.57
N PRO A 473 -16.54 -22.56 -7.33
CA PRO A 473 -17.44 -21.45 -7.04
C PRO A 473 -17.10 -20.24 -7.91
N SER A 474 -18.12 -19.55 -8.42
CA SER A 474 -17.90 -18.31 -9.16
C SER A 474 -17.42 -17.19 -8.23
N ILE A 475 -16.85 -16.13 -8.79
CA ILE A 475 -16.44 -14.95 -8.01
C ILE A 475 -17.64 -14.32 -7.28
N ARG A 476 -18.84 -14.45 -7.85
CA ARG A 476 -20.08 -14.01 -7.22
C ARG A 476 -20.46 -14.90 -6.06
N ASP A 477 -20.33 -16.22 -6.17
CA ASP A 477 -20.66 -17.15 -5.08
C ASP A 477 -19.78 -16.88 -3.85
N ASP A 478 -18.47 -16.65 -4.06
CA ASP A 478 -17.57 -16.24 -2.98
C ASP A 478 -18.01 -14.91 -2.35
N GLY A 479 -18.36 -13.92 -3.18
CA GLY A 479 -18.90 -12.64 -2.72
C GLY A 479 -20.20 -12.76 -1.92
N LEU A 480 -21.16 -13.55 -2.41
CA LEU A 480 -22.43 -13.81 -1.74
C LEU A 480 -22.20 -14.55 -0.41
N SER A 481 -21.22 -15.46 -0.33
CA SER A 481 -20.85 -16.11 0.93
C SER A 481 -20.41 -15.09 2.00
N LYS A 482 -19.77 -13.99 1.59
CA LYS A 482 -19.35 -12.90 2.48
C LYS A 482 -20.50 -11.96 2.85
N VAL A 483 -21.49 -11.81 1.97
CA VAL A 483 -22.74 -11.11 2.26
C VAL A 483 -23.52 -11.85 3.36
N LEU A 484 -23.62 -13.18 3.27
CA LEU A 484 -24.25 -14.01 4.30
C LEU A 484 -23.56 -13.88 5.67
N LYS A 485 -22.23 -13.70 5.68
CA LYS A 485 -21.43 -13.48 6.90
C LYS A 485 -21.52 -12.04 7.43
N GLY A 486 -22.21 -11.13 6.74
CA GLY A 486 -22.30 -9.72 7.12
C GLY A 486 -20.97 -8.97 7.05
N VAL A 487 -20.07 -9.42 6.16
CA VAL A 487 -18.74 -8.81 5.92
C VAL A 487 -18.81 -7.69 4.91
N THR A 488 -19.58 -7.88 3.83
CA THR A 488 -19.83 -6.89 2.77
C THR A 488 -21.34 -6.81 2.50
N SER A 489 -21.76 -5.79 1.77
CA SER A 489 -23.13 -5.64 1.29
C SER A 489 -23.35 -6.36 -0.05
N LEU A 490 -24.62 -6.62 -0.38
CA LEU A 490 -24.99 -7.16 -1.68
C LEU A 490 -24.68 -6.17 -2.81
N GLU A 491 -24.86 -4.86 -2.56
CA GLU A 491 -24.56 -3.80 -3.52
C GLU A 491 -23.09 -3.83 -3.95
N GLU A 492 -22.18 -4.06 -3.01
CA GLU A 492 -20.75 -4.12 -3.32
C GLU A 492 -20.38 -5.32 -4.18
N VAL A 493 -20.96 -6.49 -3.91
CA VAL A 493 -20.73 -7.70 -4.72
C VAL A 493 -21.24 -7.47 -6.13
N MET A 494 -22.49 -7.02 -6.28
CA MET A 494 -23.08 -6.76 -7.59
C MET A 494 -22.33 -5.66 -8.38
N ARG A 495 -21.78 -4.65 -7.70
CA ARG A 495 -20.98 -3.57 -8.32
C ARG A 495 -19.73 -4.11 -9.02
N VAL A 496 -19.05 -5.10 -8.43
CA VAL A 496 -17.77 -5.62 -8.94
C VAL A 496 -17.90 -6.91 -9.75
N THR A 497 -19.01 -7.63 -9.59
CA THR A 497 -19.34 -8.83 -10.37
C THR A 497 -20.38 -8.49 -11.44
N LYS A 498 -19.94 -8.11 -12.63
CA LYS A 498 -20.85 -8.02 -13.78
C LYS A 498 -21.31 -9.42 -14.19
N GLU A 499 -22.60 -9.60 -14.49
CA GLU A 499 -23.05 -10.73 -15.29
C GLU A 499 -22.43 -10.58 -16.69
N VAL A 500 -21.79 -11.64 -17.17
CA VAL A 500 -21.54 -11.82 -18.61
C VAL A 500 -22.77 -12.49 -19.19
#